data_AF-A0A3C0A1N5-F1
#
_entry.id   AF-A0A3C0A1N5-F1
#
_cell.length_a   1.000
_cell.length_b   1.000
_cell.length_c   1.000
_cell.angle_alpha   90.00
_cell.angle_beta   90.00
_cell.angle_gamma   90.00
#
_symmetry.space_group_name_H-M   'P 1'
#
loop_
_entity.id
_entity.type
_entity.pdbx_description
1 polymer ?
#
loop_
_entity_poly.entity_id
_entity_poly.type
_entity_poly.pdbx_seq_one_letter_code
_entity_poly.pdbx_strand_id
1 'polypeptide(L)'
;MGWWGRSDYYYKPYVSADERRRRAEKAAAKRFKSGGTQAPVRLEGKAIARSFWGKAWCDNLESYSDYSNRMPRGRTYVRNGSVIHLEIRQGEIEALVSGSRLYTVKIAIAPVRQECWKALCRECAGGIGSLMELLGGKLSQRVMEIMTRRNLGLFPSPKEIKLDCSCPDWAEMCKHVAAALYGVGARLDEKPELLFLLRHVSHQDLVSGSSAVTALTGTKTGADHATLSTAEINDVFGIELQTTGTAAEAPAPGTAGPCTAARVKAKRSRRKSAKKPAAGELPGRMRKRKSSKVSLKRKRLPRWTGKAT
;
A
#
# COMPACT_ATOMS: atom_id res chain seq x y z
N MET A 1 -28.47 -42.20 36.99
CA MET A 1 -28.28 -42.31 35.53
C MET A 1 -27.45 -41.11 35.08
N GLY A 2 -26.13 -41.31 34.96
CA GLY A 2 -25.19 -40.24 34.59
C GLY A 2 -25.27 -39.92 33.11
N TRP A 3 -25.60 -38.66 32.79
CA TRP A 3 -25.57 -38.11 31.44
C TRP A 3 -24.14 -37.66 31.12
N TRP A 4 -23.30 -38.58 30.64
CA TRP A 4 -22.05 -38.20 29.99
C TRP A 4 -22.36 -37.84 28.54
N GLY A 5 -22.57 -36.55 28.30
CA GLY A 5 -22.70 -35.98 26.96
C GLY A 5 -21.42 -36.22 26.19
N ARG A 6 -21.47 -37.16 25.24
CA ARG A 6 -20.41 -37.44 24.27
C ARG A 6 -20.25 -36.19 23.40
N SER A 7 -19.23 -35.37 23.68
CA SER A 7 -18.86 -34.26 22.81
C SER A 7 -18.21 -34.86 21.56
N ASP A 8 -18.99 -35.02 20.50
CA ASP A 8 -18.48 -35.45 19.20
C ASP A 8 -17.59 -34.32 18.64
N TYR A 9 -16.29 -34.42 18.92
CA TYR A 9 -15.27 -33.54 18.35
C TYR A 9 -15.13 -33.86 16.85
N TYR A 10 -16.05 -33.34 16.04
CA TYR A 10 -16.00 -33.47 14.58
C TYR A 10 -14.83 -32.65 14.04
N TYR A 11 -13.69 -33.31 13.83
CA TYR A 11 -12.55 -32.72 13.14
C TYR A 11 -12.93 -32.47 11.67
N LYS A 12 -12.80 -31.21 11.22
CA LYS A 12 -13.02 -30.90 9.80
C LYS A 12 -12.00 -31.66 8.95
N PRO A 13 -12.42 -32.29 7.83
CA PRO A 13 -11.50 -32.96 6.92
C PRO A 13 -10.41 -32.03 6.42
N TYR A 14 -9.20 -32.56 6.25
CA TYR A 14 -8.09 -31.83 5.67
C TYR A 14 -8.43 -31.39 4.24
N VAL A 15 -8.15 -30.12 3.93
CA VAL A 15 -8.32 -29.57 2.57
C VAL A 15 -6.94 -29.34 1.98
N SER A 16 -6.66 -29.99 0.85
CA SER A 16 -5.40 -29.87 0.11
C SER A 16 -5.16 -28.43 -0.40
N ALA A 17 -3.90 -28.09 -0.69
CA ALA A 17 -3.53 -26.79 -1.21
C ALA A 17 -4.21 -26.49 -2.56
N ASP A 18 -4.34 -27.48 -3.43
CA ASP A 18 -4.97 -27.34 -4.76
C ASP A 18 -6.46 -27.07 -4.64
N GLU A 19 -7.15 -27.76 -3.74
CA GLU A 19 -8.57 -27.51 -3.50
C GLU A 19 -8.78 -26.11 -2.88
N ARG A 20 -7.86 -25.62 -2.05
CA ARG A 20 -7.90 -24.22 -1.56
C ARG A 20 -7.71 -23.22 -2.70
N ARG A 21 -6.76 -23.45 -3.61
CA ARG A 21 -6.54 -22.61 -4.80
C ARG A 21 -7.78 -22.57 -5.67
N ARG A 22 -8.38 -23.72 -5.98
CA ARG A 22 -9.62 -23.80 -6.77
C ARG A 22 -10.79 -23.07 -6.11
N ARG A 23 -10.94 -23.20 -4.78
CA ARG A 23 -11.97 -22.44 -4.02
C ARG A 23 -11.70 -20.94 -4.07
N ALA A 24 -10.44 -20.54 -3.95
CA ALA A 24 -10.00 -19.15 -4.02
C ALA A 24 -10.30 -18.55 -5.41
N GLU A 25 -9.96 -19.26 -6.49
CA GLU A 25 -10.28 -18.88 -7.87
C GLU A 25 -11.78 -18.75 -8.11
N LYS A 26 -12.58 -19.71 -7.63
CA LYS A 26 -14.05 -19.62 -7.72
C LYS A 26 -14.61 -18.43 -6.94
N ALA A 27 -14.09 -18.17 -5.75
CA ALA A 27 -14.49 -17.01 -4.95
C ALA A 27 -14.12 -15.70 -5.65
N ALA A 28 -12.95 -15.64 -6.28
CA ALA A 28 -12.50 -14.50 -7.05
C ALA A 28 -13.38 -14.28 -8.29
N ALA A 29 -13.60 -15.32 -9.09
CA ALA A 29 -14.48 -15.26 -10.27
C ALA A 29 -15.89 -14.78 -9.90
N LYS A 30 -16.44 -15.24 -8.77
CA LYS A 30 -17.75 -14.76 -8.28
C LYS A 30 -17.70 -13.29 -7.86
N ARG A 31 -16.63 -12.86 -7.18
CA ARG A 31 -16.49 -11.49 -6.65
C ARG A 31 -16.25 -10.46 -7.76
N PHE A 32 -15.49 -10.83 -8.78
CA PHE A 32 -15.11 -9.96 -9.89
C PHE A 32 -15.98 -10.14 -11.15
N LYS A 33 -17.04 -10.96 -11.07
CA LYS A 33 -17.99 -11.21 -12.18
C LYS A 33 -18.58 -9.92 -12.77
N SER A 34 -18.71 -8.87 -11.97
CA SER A 34 -19.26 -7.57 -12.37
C SER A 34 -18.23 -6.61 -12.98
N GLY A 35 -17.04 -7.07 -13.38
CA GLY A 35 -16.07 -6.28 -14.14
C GLY A 35 -14.98 -5.58 -13.30
N GLY A 36 -14.48 -6.20 -12.23
CA GLY A 36 -13.37 -5.65 -11.45
C GLY A 36 -12.03 -6.31 -11.76
N THR A 37 -10.93 -5.54 -11.70
CA THR A 37 -9.57 -6.04 -11.91
C THR A 37 -9.13 -6.89 -10.72
N GLN A 38 -8.83 -8.16 -10.98
CA GLN A 38 -8.24 -9.04 -9.99
C GLN A 38 -6.71 -8.96 -10.06
N ALA A 39 -6.06 -8.76 -8.92
CA ALA A 39 -4.61 -8.78 -8.78
C ALA A 39 -4.21 -9.90 -7.81
N PRO A 40 -4.30 -11.19 -8.20
CA PRO A 40 -3.94 -12.28 -7.31
C PRO A 40 -2.45 -12.25 -6.99
N VAL A 41 -2.07 -12.82 -5.84
CA VAL A 41 -0.65 -13.09 -5.52
C VAL A 41 -0.35 -14.51 -5.96
N ARG A 42 0.43 -14.66 -7.02
CA ARG A 42 0.89 -15.97 -7.52
C ARG A 42 2.37 -16.10 -7.18
N LEU A 43 2.69 -17.13 -6.39
CA LEU A 43 4.07 -17.45 -6.10
C LEU A 43 4.62 -18.42 -7.13
N GLU A 44 5.86 -18.19 -7.55
CA GLU A 44 6.63 -19.17 -8.29
C GLU A 44 7.40 -20.07 -7.30
N GLY A 45 7.04 -21.35 -7.23
CA GLY A 45 7.73 -22.31 -6.37
C GLY A 45 7.43 -22.14 -4.87
N LYS A 46 8.43 -22.41 -4.02
CA LYS A 46 8.25 -22.51 -2.55
C LYS A 46 8.52 -21.19 -1.80
N ALA A 47 9.35 -20.32 -2.38
CA ALA A 47 9.72 -19.04 -1.78
C ALA A 47 8.58 -18.03 -1.91
N ILE A 48 8.39 -17.21 -0.86
CA ILE A 48 7.39 -16.12 -0.88
C ILE A 48 7.96 -14.92 -1.62
N ALA A 49 9.22 -14.58 -1.34
CA ALA A 49 9.94 -13.51 -1.99
C ALA A 49 11.33 -14.00 -2.42
N ARG A 50 11.81 -13.50 -3.55
CA ARG A 50 13.08 -13.84 -4.20
C ARG A 50 13.97 -12.62 -4.35
N SER A 51 13.40 -11.44 -4.64
CA SER A 51 14.14 -10.20 -4.74
C SER A 51 14.62 -9.71 -3.38
N PHE A 52 15.57 -8.77 -3.40
CA PHE A 52 16.00 -8.09 -2.19
C PHE A 52 14.83 -7.42 -1.47
N TRP A 53 14.03 -6.61 -2.19
CA TRP A 53 12.93 -5.84 -1.60
C TRP A 53 11.87 -6.72 -0.95
N GLY A 54 11.47 -7.79 -1.63
CA GLY A 54 10.49 -8.72 -1.09
C GLY A 54 11.02 -9.48 0.14
N LYS A 55 12.29 -9.91 0.13
CA LYS A 55 12.92 -10.58 1.28
C LYS A 55 13.06 -9.63 2.47
N ALA A 56 13.64 -8.45 2.25
CA ALA A 56 13.86 -7.47 3.30
C ALA A 56 12.54 -6.98 3.92
N TRP A 57 11.47 -6.89 3.12
CA TRP A 57 10.12 -6.65 3.64
C TRP A 57 9.65 -7.77 4.57
N CYS A 58 9.78 -9.03 4.15
CA CYS A 58 9.41 -10.19 4.97
C CYS A 58 10.25 -10.27 6.25
N ASP A 59 11.55 -10.05 6.16
CA ASP A 59 12.48 -10.06 7.30
C ASP A 59 12.15 -8.95 8.29
N ASN A 60 11.85 -7.75 7.80
CA ASN A 60 11.39 -6.64 8.64
C ASN A 60 10.12 -7.00 9.42
N LEU A 61 9.13 -7.63 8.77
CA LEU A 61 7.90 -8.07 9.43
C LEU A 61 8.13 -9.18 10.46
N GLU A 62 9.00 -10.16 10.15
CA GLU A 62 9.33 -11.27 11.04
C GLU A 62 10.16 -10.79 12.24
N SER A 63 10.85 -9.66 12.12
CA SER A 63 11.62 -9.05 13.20
C SER A 63 10.77 -8.46 14.33
N TYR A 64 9.44 -8.40 14.16
CA TYR A 64 8.51 -7.93 15.18
C TYR A 64 8.10 -9.12 16.06
N SER A 65 8.60 -9.12 17.30
CA SER A 65 8.35 -10.17 18.31
C SER A 65 6.87 -10.49 18.47
N ASP A 66 6.03 -9.45 18.43
CA ASP A 66 4.60 -9.52 18.70
C ASP A 66 3.84 -10.33 17.63
N TYR A 67 4.42 -10.48 16.44
CA TYR A 67 3.81 -11.18 15.31
C TYR A 67 4.36 -12.58 15.07
N SER A 68 5.49 -12.94 15.67
CA SER A 68 6.22 -14.20 15.46
C SER A 68 5.32 -15.46 15.48
N ASN A 69 4.41 -15.57 16.45
CA ASN A 69 3.51 -16.71 16.61
C ASN A 69 2.35 -16.75 15.59
N ARG A 70 2.07 -15.65 14.89
CA ARG A 70 0.94 -15.50 13.95
C ARG A 70 1.39 -15.63 12.48
N MET A 71 2.65 -15.30 12.21
CA MET A 71 3.24 -15.28 10.87
C MET A 71 3.27 -16.65 10.15
N PRO A 72 3.59 -17.79 10.79
CA PRO A 72 3.65 -19.09 10.11
C PRO A 72 2.36 -19.46 9.39
N ARG A 73 1.19 -19.18 9.99
CA ARG A 73 -0.11 -19.44 9.37
C ARG A 73 -0.36 -18.55 8.16
N GLY A 74 0.06 -17.28 8.23
CA GLY A 74 0.01 -16.36 7.10
C GLY A 74 0.83 -16.85 5.90
N ARG A 75 2.07 -17.33 6.15
CA ARG A 75 2.93 -17.94 5.12
C ARG A 75 2.24 -19.09 4.39
N THR A 76 1.58 -19.97 5.14
CA THR A 76 0.82 -21.08 4.56
C THR A 76 -0.34 -20.60 3.68
N TYR A 77 -1.04 -19.53 4.04
CA TYR A 77 -2.15 -19.00 3.24
C TYR A 77 -1.66 -18.41 1.91
N VAL A 78 -0.59 -17.62 1.95
CA VAL A 78 0.02 -17.06 0.74
C VAL A 78 0.54 -18.16 -0.18
N ARG A 79 1.25 -19.16 0.36
CA ARG A 79 1.75 -20.31 -0.42
C ARG A 79 0.65 -21.15 -1.07
N ASN A 80 -0.50 -21.25 -0.42
CA ASN A 80 -1.65 -21.98 -0.96
C ASN A 80 -2.51 -21.12 -1.90
N GLY A 81 -2.03 -19.97 -2.37
CA GLY A 81 -2.78 -19.08 -3.28
C GLY A 81 -4.09 -18.57 -2.69
N SER A 82 -4.15 -18.41 -1.36
CA SER A 82 -5.36 -17.95 -0.68
C SER A 82 -5.58 -16.44 -0.80
N VAL A 83 -4.56 -15.66 -1.17
CA VAL A 83 -4.67 -14.22 -1.43
C VAL A 83 -5.09 -14.00 -2.88
N ILE A 84 -6.39 -13.78 -3.09
CA ILE A 84 -6.98 -13.75 -4.43
C ILE A 84 -6.91 -12.37 -5.08
N HIS A 85 -6.75 -11.33 -4.27
CA HIS A 85 -6.56 -9.96 -4.73
C HIS A 85 -5.71 -9.24 -3.69
N LEU A 86 -4.70 -8.51 -4.15
CA LEU A 86 -3.88 -7.63 -3.35
C LEU A 86 -3.52 -6.42 -4.20
N GLU A 87 -4.00 -5.27 -3.77
CA GLU A 87 -3.76 -3.97 -4.37
C GLU A 87 -3.05 -3.08 -3.35
N ILE A 88 -1.99 -2.42 -3.81
CA ILE A 88 -1.22 -1.46 -3.03
C ILE A 88 -1.51 -0.08 -3.60
N ARG A 89 -2.05 0.79 -2.76
CA ARG A 89 -2.25 2.21 -3.05
C ARG A 89 -1.34 3.03 -2.13
N GLN A 90 -1.33 4.34 -2.33
CA GLN A 90 -0.61 5.24 -1.46
C GLN A 90 -1.15 5.15 -0.03
N GLY A 91 -0.31 4.69 0.91
CA GLY A 91 -0.65 4.55 2.34
C GLY A 91 -1.65 3.44 2.70
N GLU A 92 -2.17 2.68 1.74
CA GLU A 92 -3.18 1.65 1.99
C GLU A 92 -2.92 0.38 1.16
N ILE A 93 -3.09 -0.78 1.78
CA ILE A 93 -3.12 -2.08 1.12
C ILE A 93 -4.51 -2.67 1.31
N GLU A 94 -5.17 -3.01 0.21
CA GLU A 94 -6.43 -3.73 0.21
C GLU A 94 -6.19 -5.15 -0.29
N ALA A 95 -6.68 -6.14 0.46
CA ALA A 95 -6.55 -7.54 0.09
C ALA A 95 -7.84 -8.34 0.33
N LEU A 96 -8.05 -9.35 -0.51
CA LEU A 96 -9.09 -10.36 -0.36
C LEU A 96 -8.43 -11.71 -0.14
N VAL A 97 -8.74 -12.34 1.00
CA VAL A 97 -8.15 -13.61 1.40
C VAL A 97 -9.23 -14.67 1.55
N SER A 98 -9.06 -15.77 0.81
CA SER A 98 -9.92 -16.95 0.84
C SER A 98 -9.59 -17.82 2.05
N GLY A 99 -10.59 -18.11 2.88
CA GLY A 99 -10.49 -19.02 4.03
C GLY A 99 -11.71 -19.92 4.13
N SER A 100 -12.34 -19.99 5.30
CA SER A 100 -13.67 -20.60 5.44
C SER A 100 -14.75 -19.80 4.71
N ARG A 101 -14.56 -18.49 4.60
CA ARG A 101 -15.28 -17.56 3.73
C ARG A 101 -14.26 -16.60 3.10
N LEU A 102 -14.73 -15.69 2.26
CA LEU A 102 -13.90 -14.62 1.76
C LEU A 102 -13.80 -13.50 2.80
N TYR A 103 -12.58 -13.05 3.09
CA TYR A 103 -12.30 -11.98 4.04
C TYR A 103 -11.67 -10.78 3.34
N THR A 104 -12.16 -9.59 3.66
CA THR A 104 -11.52 -8.32 3.33
C THR A 104 -10.52 -7.96 4.41
N VAL A 105 -9.33 -7.56 3.98
CA VAL A 105 -8.22 -7.06 4.79
C VAL A 105 -7.88 -5.66 4.29
N LYS A 106 -7.76 -4.72 5.22
CA LYS A 106 -7.29 -3.35 4.97
C LYS A 106 -6.11 -3.08 5.89
N ILE A 107 -5.02 -2.59 5.33
CA ILE A 107 -3.82 -2.24 6.10
C ILE A 107 -3.45 -0.81 5.72
N ALA A 108 -3.46 0.10 6.69
CA ALA A 108 -3.00 1.46 6.49
C ALA A 108 -1.57 1.59 7.00
N ILE A 109 -0.71 2.23 6.21
CA ILE A 109 0.70 2.45 6.52
C ILE A 109 0.95 3.96 6.56
N ALA A 110 1.55 4.42 7.66
CA ALA A 110 1.90 5.82 7.82
C ALA A 110 2.96 6.25 6.78
N PRO A 111 2.89 7.51 6.30
CA PRO A 111 3.90 8.07 5.43
C PRO A 111 5.24 8.21 6.18
N VAL A 112 6.35 8.19 5.43
CA VAL A 112 7.66 8.50 6.00
C VAL A 112 7.69 9.95 6.45
N ARG A 113 8.26 10.21 7.63
CA ARG A 113 8.49 11.57 8.11
C ARG A 113 9.44 12.31 7.16
N GLN A 114 9.09 13.53 6.78
CA GLN A 114 9.85 14.27 5.77
C GLN A 114 11.30 14.55 6.17
N GLU A 115 11.58 14.74 7.47
CA GLU A 115 12.94 14.91 7.98
C GLU A 115 13.78 13.63 7.79
N CYS A 116 13.18 12.48 8.11
CA CYS A 116 13.81 11.17 7.94
C CYS A 116 14.05 10.88 6.45
N TRP A 117 13.08 11.19 5.58
CA TRP A 117 13.24 11.01 4.14
C TRP A 117 14.40 11.86 3.57
N LYS A 118 14.47 13.14 3.94
CA LYS A 118 15.57 14.02 3.51
C LYS A 118 16.93 13.53 4.01
N ALA A 119 17.01 13.06 5.26
CA ALA A 119 18.24 12.49 5.80
C ALA A 119 18.67 11.23 5.05
N LEU A 120 17.71 10.34 4.76
CA LEU A 120 17.93 9.11 4.00
C LEU A 120 18.42 9.41 2.57
N CYS A 121 17.81 10.38 1.87
CA CYS A 121 18.28 10.79 0.55
C CYS A 121 19.72 11.33 0.58
N ARG A 122 20.11 12.06 1.63
CA ARG A 122 21.50 12.55 1.80
C ARG A 122 22.47 11.41 2.11
N GLU A 123 22.09 10.47 2.98
CA GLU A 123 22.92 9.29 3.31
C GLU A 123 23.13 8.36 2.11
N CYS A 124 22.14 8.26 1.21
CA CYS A 124 22.21 7.47 0.00
C CYS A 124 22.81 8.20 -1.22
N ALA A 125 23.08 9.50 -1.11
CA ALA A 125 23.58 10.30 -2.23
C ALA A 125 24.95 9.80 -2.70
N GLY A 126 25.13 9.66 -4.02
CA GLY A 126 26.34 9.10 -4.63
C GLY A 126 26.46 7.57 -4.54
N GLY A 127 25.56 6.90 -3.82
CA GLY A 127 25.55 5.43 -3.67
C GLY A 127 24.57 4.70 -4.60
N ILE A 128 23.77 5.43 -5.38
CA ILE A 128 22.76 4.89 -6.31
C ILE A 128 23.13 5.39 -7.71
N GLY A 129 23.57 4.47 -8.58
CA GLY A 129 24.03 4.81 -9.93
C GLY A 129 22.89 4.99 -10.93
N SER A 130 21.81 4.23 -10.80
CA SER A 130 20.61 4.40 -11.63
C SER A 130 19.30 3.97 -10.95
N LEU A 131 18.18 4.40 -11.51
CA LEU A 131 16.85 3.94 -11.08
C LEU A 131 16.67 2.43 -11.24
N MET A 132 17.19 1.84 -12.32
CA MET A 132 17.07 0.39 -12.56
C MET A 132 17.85 -0.42 -11.51
N GLU A 133 18.99 0.11 -11.05
CA GLU A 133 19.79 -0.48 -9.98
C GLU A 133 19.03 -0.43 -8.64
N LEU A 134 18.42 0.72 -8.33
CA LEU A 134 17.59 0.93 -7.14
C LEU A 134 16.39 -0.02 -7.10
N LEU A 135 15.57 -0.02 -8.16
CA LEU A 135 14.38 -0.85 -8.23
C LEU A 135 14.75 -2.34 -8.32
N GLY A 136 15.79 -2.68 -9.08
CA GLY A 136 16.32 -4.05 -9.14
C GLY A 136 16.93 -4.56 -7.83
N GLY A 137 17.12 -3.70 -6.83
CA GLY A 137 17.76 -4.04 -5.56
C GLY A 137 19.22 -4.44 -5.73
N LYS A 138 19.88 -3.97 -6.78
CA LYS A 138 21.29 -4.25 -7.10
C LYS A 138 22.21 -3.18 -6.52
N LEU A 139 21.96 -2.77 -5.28
CA LEU A 139 22.65 -1.66 -4.62
C LEU A 139 23.82 -2.17 -3.78
N SER A 140 24.75 -1.28 -3.42
CA SER A 140 25.75 -1.59 -2.41
C SER A 140 25.10 -1.98 -1.08
N GLN A 141 25.73 -2.89 -0.34
CA GLN A 141 25.22 -3.37 0.94
C GLN A 141 24.94 -2.22 1.92
N ARG A 142 25.81 -1.22 1.95
CA ARG A 142 25.65 -0.01 2.78
C ARG A 142 24.35 0.73 2.48
N VAL A 143 24.03 0.98 1.20
CA VAL A 143 22.79 1.68 0.81
C VAL A 143 21.57 0.85 1.22
N MET A 144 21.62 -0.46 1.00
CA MET A 144 20.57 -1.38 1.42
C MET A 144 20.32 -1.35 2.93
N GLU A 145 21.37 -1.36 3.74
CA GLU A 145 21.28 -1.27 5.20
C GLU A 145 20.69 0.08 5.66
N ILE A 146 21.05 1.19 5.01
CA ILE A 146 20.46 2.51 5.29
C ILE A 146 18.96 2.51 4.97
N MET A 147 18.58 2.02 3.79
CA MET A 147 17.18 2.03 3.34
C MET A 147 16.28 1.12 4.17
N THR A 148 16.82 0.03 4.71
CA THR A 148 16.06 -0.98 5.46
C THR A 148 16.21 -0.83 6.98
N ARG A 149 16.91 0.22 7.44
CA ARG A 149 17.15 0.52 8.85
C ARG A 149 15.83 0.67 9.61
N ARG A 150 15.74 0.08 10.80
CA ARG A 150 14.54 0.20 11.66
C ARG A 150 14.29 1.68 12.04
N ASN A 151 13.03 2.09 12.01
CA ASN A 151 12.50 3.43 12.37
C ASN A 151 12.97 4.61 11.52
N LEU A 152 14.14 4.54 10.89
CA LEU A 152 14.71 5.62 10.07
C LEU A 152 14.69 5.31 8.58
N GLY A 153 14.53 4.03 8.22
CA GLY A 153 14.47 3.56 6.85
C GLY A 153 13.08 3.68 6.22
N LEU A 154 12.97 3.06 5.04
CA LEU A 154 11.76 3.05 4.25
C LEU A 154 10.71 2.08 4.80
N PHE A 155 11.11 1.04 5.54
CA PHE A 155 10.16 0.07 6.07
C PHE A 155 9.38 0.58 7.28
N PRO A 156 8.05 0.31 7.35
CA PRO A 156 7.21 0.80 8.42
C PRO A 156 7.47 0.10 9.73
N SER A 157 7.51 0.82 10.85
CA SER A 157 7.52 0.21 12.18
C SER A 157 6.13 -0.32 12.58
N PRO A 158 5.98 -1.21 13.58
CA PRO A 158 4.67 -1.74 13.98
C PRO A 158 3.64 -0.66 14.33
N LYS A 159 4.10 0.46 14.92
CA LYS A 159 3.24 1.61 15.30
C LYS A 159 2.72 2.40 14.10
N GLU A 160 3.39 2.27 12.95
CA GLU A 160 3.01 2.92 11.69
C GLU A 160 2.04 2.07 10.87
N ILE A 161 1.72 0.86 11.32
CA ILE A 161 0.88 -0.10 10.61
C ILE A 161 -0.44 -0.25 11.38
N LYS A 162 -1.56 0.09 10.74
CA LYS A 162 -2.90 -0.17 11.25
C LYS A 162 -3.53 -1.32 10.48
N LEU A 163 -4.02 -2.31 11.21
CA LEU A 163 -4.48 -3.58 10.66
C LEU A 163 -6.00 -3.70 10.87
N ASP A 164 -6.73 -3.99 9.80
CA ASP A 164 -8.16 -4.29 9.85
C ASP A 164 -8.50 -5.54 9.04
N CYS A 165 -9.33 -6.40 9.61
CA CYS A 165 -9.79 -7.61 8.93
C CYS A 165 -11.22 -7.99 9.35
N SER A 166 -12.06 -8.26 8.35
CA SER A 166 -13.43 -8.76 8.52
C SER A 166 -13.58 -10.17 9.14
N CYS A 167 -12.50 -10.74 9.69
CA CYS A 167 -12.53 -12.04 10.33
C CYS A 167 -13.00 -11.94 11.78
N PRO A 168 -13.62 -12.99 12.34
CA PRO A 168 -14.06 -13.00 13.74
C PRO A 168 -12.91 -13.19 14.75
N ASP A 169 -11.66 -13.05 14.30
CA ASP A 169 -10.49 -13.12 15.17
C ASP A 169 -10.35 -11.77 15.88
N TRP A 170 -10.21 -11.80 17.20
CA TRP A 170 -10.07 -10.59 18.03
C TRP A 170 -8.61 -10.11 18.08
N ALA A 171 -7.67 -10.89 17.54
CA ALA A 171 -6.29 -10.46 17.39
C ALA A 171 -6.15 -9.43 16.27
N GLU A 172 -5.46 -8.32 16.54
CA GLU A 172 -5.10 -7.31 15.53
C GLU A 172 -4.34 -7.95 14.34
N MET A 173 -3.41 -8.85 14.65
CA MET A 173 -2.67 -9.64 13.66
C MET A 173 -3.28 -11.04 13.50
N CYS A 174 -4.27 -11.15 12.62
CA CYS A 174 -4.82 -12.45 12.24
C CYS A 174 -4.02 -13.10 11.09
N LYS A 175 -4.26 -14.40 10.83
CA LYS A 175 -3.59 -15.13 9.74
C LYS A 175 -3.85 -14.55 8.34
N HIS A 176 -4.98 -13.85 8.14
CA HIS A 176 -5.32 -13.24 6.85
C HIS A 176 -4.54 -11.95 6.64
N VAL A 177 -4.38 -11.14 7.70
CA VAL A 177 -3.52 -9.95 7.69
C VAL A 177 -2.08 -10.35 7.42
N ALA A 178 -1.57 -11.36 8.14
CA ALA A 178 -0.24 -11.89 7.90
C ALA A 178 -0.07 -12.38 6.45
N ALA A 179 -1.07 -13.08 5.89
CA ALA A 179 -1.05 -13.48 4.48
C ALA A 179 -0.99 -12.28 3.53
N ALA A 180 -1.76 -11.22 3.78
CA ALA A 180 -1.70 -10.00 2.97
C ALA A 180 -0.32 -9.34 3.05
N LEU A 181 0.27 -9.23 4.24
CA LEU A 181 1.60 -8.66 4.44
C LEU A 181 2.71 -9.46 3.75
N TYR A 182 2.67 -10.79 3.80
CA TYR A 182 3.58 -11.63 2.99
C TYR A 182 3.32 -11.48 1.49
N GLY A 183 2.06 -11.29 1.09
CA GLY A 183 1.68 -11.05 -0.29
C GLY A 183 2.23 -9.73 -0.84
N VAL A 184 2.40 -8.71 0.02
CA VAL A 184 3.11 -7.48 -0.35
C VAL A 184 4.56 -7.79 -0.72
N GLY A 185 5.26 -8.61 0.08
CA GLY A 185 6.63 -9.03 -0.23
C GLY A 185 6.75 -9.68 -1.62
N ALA A 186 5.83 -10.59 -1.95
CA ALA A 186 5.76 -11.19 -3.29
C ALA A 186 5.46 -10.16 -4.39
N ARG A 187 4.62 -9.16 -4.12
CA ARG A 187 4.33 -8.08 -5.08
C ARG A 187 5.54 -7.15 -5.30
N LEU A 188 6.33 -6.92 -4.26
CA LEU A 188 7.54 -6.09 -4.34
C LEU A 188 8.64 -6.74 -5.20
N ASP A 189 8.63 -8.06 -5.36
CA ASP A 189 9.51 -8.74 -6.33
C ASP A 189 9.19 -8.34 -7.78
N GLU A 190 7.92 -8.10 -8.09
CA GLU A 190 7.47 -7.70 -9.42
C GLU A 190 7.56 -6.18 -9.62
N LYS A 191 7.18 -5.42 -8.58
CA LYS A 191 6.95 -3.97 -8.62
C LYS A 191 7.48 -3.28 -7.35
N PRO A 192 8.79 -3.12 -7.21
CA PRO A 192 9.44 -2.51 -6.04
C PRO A 192 9.06 -1.04 -5.82
N GLU A 193 8.68 -0.32 -6.88
CA GLU A 193 8.21 1.07 -6.81
C GLU A 193 6.98 1.25 -5.91
N LEU A 194 6.20 0.18 -5.70
CA LEU A 194 5.02 0.19 -4.83
C LEU A 194 5.39 0.44 -3.35
N LEU A 195 6.62 0.11 -2.92
CA LEU A 195 7.06 0.41 -1.56
C LEU A 195 7.16 1.93 -1.33
N PHE A 196 7.69 2.67 -2.32
CA PHE A 196 7.80 4.11 -2.26
C PHE A 196 6.43 4.79 -2.31
N LEU A 197 5.56 4.30 -3.20
CA LEU A 197 4.16 4.73 -3.28
C LEU A 197 3.45 4.54 -1.93
N LEU A 198 3.57 3.35 -1.34
CA LEU A 198 2.96 2.99 -0.06
C LEU A 198 3.45 3.90 1.07
N ARG A 199 4.68 4.39 1.00
CA ARG A 199 5.34 5.24 1.99
C ARG A 199 5.26 6.74 1.69
N HIS A 200 4.49 7.13 0.68
CA HIS A 200 4.26 8.51 0.25
C HIS A 200 5.55 9.25 -0.16
N VAL A 201 6.50 8.53 -0.74
CA VAL A 201 7.77 9.09 -1.19
C VAL A 201 8.03 8.75 -2.66
N SER A 202 8.83 9.57 -3.34
CA SER A 202 9.21 9.34 -4.72
C SER A 202 10.59 8.70 -4.81
N HIS A 203 10.71 7.57 -5.50
CA HIS A 203 12.00 6.95 -5.76
C HIS A 203 12.94 7.84 -6.60
N GLN A 204 12.40 8.82 -7.32
CA GLN A 204 13.19 9.78 -8.11
C GLN A 204 14.06 10.67 -7.23
N ASP A 205 13.60 11.00 -6.01
CA ASP A 205 14.33 11.88 -5.09
C ASP A 205 15.71 11.30 -4.71
N LEU A 206 15.82 9.96 -4.68
CA LEU A 206 17.05 9.25 -4.39
C LEU A 206 18.06 9.31 -5.53
N VAL A 207 17.57 9.27 -6.77
CA VAL A 207 18.43 9.32 -7.97
C VAL A 207 18.86 10.76 -8.23
N SER A 208 17.94 11.73 -8.14
CA SER A 208 18.26 13.16 -8.34
C SER A 208 19.22 13.70 -7.28
N GLY A 209 19.07 13.28 -6.02
CA GLY A 209 20.02 13.62 -4.96
C GLY A 209 21.42 13.05 -5.21
N SER A 210 21.51 11.87 -5.83
CA SER A 210 22.76 11.23 -6.23
C SER A 210 23.46 12.03 -7.33
N SER A 211 22.75 12.38 -8.41
CA SER A 211 23.33 13.12 -9.55
C SER A 211 23.84 14.51 -9.18
N ALA A 212 23.13 15.23 -8.30
CA ALA A 212 23.58 16.53 -7.81
C ALA A 212 24.87 16.42 -6.98
N VAL A 213 24.97 15.40 -6.13
CA VAL A 213 26.19 15.14 -5.37
C VAL A 213 27.32 14.67 -6.28
N THR A 214 27.10 13.77 -7.25
CA THR A 214 28.14 13.38 -8.22
C THR A 214 28.68 14.56 -9.04
N ALA A 215 27.82 15.54 -9.38
CA ALA A 215 28.25 16.78 -10.03
C ALA A 215 29.07 17.70 -9.12
N LEU A 216 28.79 17.71 -7.81
CA LEU A 216 29.47 18.53 -6.80
C LEU A 216 30.74 17.87 -6.23
N THR A 217 30.74 16.54 -6.12
CA THR A 217 31.84 15.71 -5.60
C THR A 217 32.57 15.00 -6.73
N GLY A 218 32.54 15.57 -7.94
CA GLY A 218 33.41 15.16 -9.03
C GLY A 218 34.84 15.09 -8.53
N THR A 219 35.26 13.88 -8.15
CA THR A 219 36.66 13.54 -7.97
C THR A 219 37.29 13.82 -9.32
N LYS A 220 38.09 14.87 -9.35
CA LYS A 220 39.10 15.14 -10.36
C LYS A 220 40.05 13.94 -10.41
N THR A 221 39.66 12.85 -11.08
CA THR A 221 40.64 12.01 -11.77
C THR A 221 40.98 12.79 -13.02
N GLY A 222 42.19 13.34 -13.02
CA GLY A 222 42.69 14.23 -14.05
C GLY A 222 42.51 13.64 -15.44
N ALA A 223 41.73 14.35 -16.24
CA ALA A 223 42.09 14.66 -17.61
C ALA A 223 41.54 16.08 -17.82
N ASP A 224 42.46 16.98 -18.15
CA ASP A 224 42.18 18.37 -18.42
C ASP A 224 41.18 18.49 -19.59
N HIS A 225 39.89 18.57 -19.28
CA HIS A 225 38.93 19.14 -20.20
C HIS A 225 38.73 20.60 -19.82
N ALA A 226 39.76 21.39 -20.17
CA ALA A 226 39.50 22.73 -20.67
C ALA A 226 38.36 22.61 -21.69
N THR A 227 37.41 23.54 -21.67
CA THR A 227 36.41 23.74 -22.71
C THR A 227 37.10 23.71 -24.07
N LEU A 228 37.05 22.54 -24.73
CA LEU A 228 37.60 22.38 -26.06
C LEU A 228 36.78 23.29 -26.96
N SER A 229 37.50 24.09 -27.73
CA SER A 229 36.89 24.93 -28.74
C SER A 229 36.12 24.05 -29.73
N THR A 230 35.04 24.57 -30.31
CA THR A 230 34.24 23.85 -31.31
C THR A 230 35.10 23.34 -32.48
N ALA A 231 36.25 23.97 -32.74
CA ALA A 231 37.23 23.55 -33.74
C ALA A 231 37.93 22.22 -33.39
N GLU A 232 38.22 21.96 -32.12
CA GLU A 232 38.92 20.73 -31.68
C GLU A 232 37.97 19.52 -31.62
N ILE A 233 36.68 19.76 -31.42
CA ILE A 233 35.65 18.70 -31.41
C ILE A 233 35.39 18.20 -32.85
N ASN A 234 35.46 19.07 -33.84
CA ASN A 234 35.33 18.70 -35.26
C ASN A 234 36.49 17.82 -35.73
N ASP A 235 37.71 18.06 -35.24
CA ASP A 235 38.90 17.32 -35.64
C ASP A 235 38.93 15.89 -35.05
N VAL A 236 38.33 15.69 -33.87
CA VAL A 236 38.23 14.36 -33.24
C VAL A 236 37.11 13.50 -33.84
N PHE A 237 36.03 14.10 -34.34
CA PHE A 237 34.84 13.36 -34.77
C PHE A 237 34.49 13.45 -36.27
N GLY A 238 35.16 14.28 -37.06
CA GLY A 238 35.00 14.30 -38.52
C GLY A 238 33.58 14.65 -39.00
N ILE A 239 32.81 15.40 -38.21
CA ILE A 239 31.46 15.87 -38.56
C ILE A 239 31.43 17.40 -38.46
N GLU A 240 31.30 18.08 -39.60
CA GLU A 240 31.10 19.53 -39.66
C GLU A 240 29.71 19.89 -39.12
N LEU A 241 29.64 20.45 -37.92
CA LEU A 241 28.42 21.08 -37.43
C LEU A 241 28.35 22.53 -37.95
N GLN A 242 27.61 22.75 -39.05
CA GLN A 242 27.34 24.09 -39.58
C GLN A 242 26.50 24.91 -38.59
N THR A 243 27.16 25.83 -37.88
CA THR A 243 26.50 26.93 -37.17
C THR A 243 26.39 28.11 -38.12
N THR A 244 25.17 28.36 -38.63
CA THR A 244 24.82 29.66 -39.20
C THR A 244 24.58 30.63 -38.05
N GLY A 245 25.58 31.47 -37.79
CA GLY A 245 25.44 32.61 -36.90
C GLY A 245 24.52 33.67 -37.49
N THR A 246 23.74 34.32 -36.63
CA THR A 246 23.55 35.77 -36.71
C THR A 246 23.49 36.29 -35.29
N ALA A 247 24.51 37.07 -34.96
CA ALA A 247 24.62 37.85 -33.75
C ALA A 247 23.53 38.93 -33.71
N ALA A 248 22.98 39.18 -32.53
CA ALA A 248 22.38 40.47 -32.21
C ALA A 248 22.70 40.81 -30.75
N GLU A 249 23.28 41.99 -30.62
CA GLU A 249 23.95 42.63 -29.50
C GLU A 249 23.09 42.86 -28.25
N ALA A 250 23.72 42.84 -27.08
CA ALA A 250 23.16 43.32 -25.82
C ALA A 250 23.36 44.84 -25.67
N PRO A 251 22.54 45.53 -24.84
CA PRO A 251 23.05 46.65 -24.06
C PRO A 251 22.82 46.53 -22.55
N ALA A 252 23.66 47.27 -21.83
CA ALA A 252 24.00 47.24 -20.41
C ALA A 252 22.92 47.80 -19.43
N PRO A 253 23.12 47.70 -18.09
CA PRO A 253 22.07 47.91 -17.08
C PRO A 253 22.00 49.35 -16.55
N GLY A 254 20.77 49.85 -16.34
CA GLY A 254 20.47 51.14 -15.71
C GLY A 254 19.90 50.99 -14.29
N THR A 255 20.18 51.98 -13.45
CA THR A 255 20.05 52.06 -11.99
C THR A 255 18.66 52.48 -11.45
N ALA A 256 18.41 52.07 -10.19
CA ALA A 256 17.58 52.65 -9.12
C ALA A 256 16.02 52.72 -9.23
N GLY A 257 15.34 52.32 -8.14
CA GLY A 257 13.88 52.15 -7.97
C GLY A 257 13.03 53.43 -7.80
N PRO A 258 11.88 53.47 -7.07
CA PRO A 258 11.32 52.48 -6.12
C PRO A 258 9.84 52.09 -6.34
N CYS A 259 9.38 51.15 -5.50
CA CYS A 259 8.00 50.67 -5.35
C CYS A 259 6.96 51.78 -5.12
N THR A 260 5.86 51.74 -5.89
CA THR A 260 4.56 52.29 -5.44
C THR A 260 3.42 51.36 -5.82
N ALA A 261 2.49 51.20 -4.87
CA ALA A 261 1.34 50.32 -4.93
C ALA A 261 0.25 50.87 -5.85
N ALA A 262 -0.22 50.03 -6.79
CA ALA A 262 -1.41 50.30 -7.59
C ALA A 262 -2.52 49.28 -7.30
N ARG A 263 -3.48 49.78 -6.52
CA ARG A 263 -4.79 49.26 -6.14
C ARG A 263 -5.64 48.87 -7.36
N VAL A 264 -6.00 47.59 -7.50
CA VAL A 264 -7.06 47.14 -8.43
C VAL A 264 -8.34 46.83 -7.65
N LYS A 265 -9.41 47.53 -8.05
CA LYS A 265 -10.74 47.53 -7.43
C LYS A 265 -11.53 46.26 -7.73
N ALA A 266 -12.15 45.71 -6.70
CA ALA A 266 -13.15 44.66 -6.76
C ALA A 266 -14.39 45.08 -7.57
N LYS A 267 -14.84 44.23 -8.50
CA LYS A 267 -16.09 44.40 -9.25
C LYS A 267 -17.18 43.51 -8.63
N ARG A 268 -18.06 44.14 -7.85
CA ARG A 268 -19.34 43.59 -7.36
C ARG A 268 -20.23 43.22 -8.55
N SER A 269 -20.66 41.96 -8.64
CA SER A 269 -21.88 41.61 -9.40
C SER A 269 -23.09 41.65 -8.46
N ARG A 270 -24.19 42.23 -8.97
CA ARG A 270 -25.42 42.54 -8.24
C ARG A 270 -26.34 41.32 -8.14
N ARG A 271 -26.92 41.15 -6.95
CA ARG A 271 -28.15 40.37 -6.67
C ARG A 271 -29.31 40.80 -7.58
N LYS A 272 -30.14 39.82 -7.98
CA LYS A 272 -31.59 40.00 -8.20
C LYS A 272 -32.35 38.99 -7.33
N SER A 273 -33.40 39.51 -6.69
CA SER A 273 -34.28 38.87 -5.70
C SER A 273 -35.54 38.25 -6.33
N ALA A 274 -36.22 37.47 -5.49
CA ALA A 274 -37.63 37.01 -5.51
C ALA A 274 -37.85 35.64 -6.19
N LYS A 275 -38.70 34.73 -5.69
CA LYS A 275 -39.82 34.83 -4.72
C LYS A 275 -40.16 33.43 -4.16
N LYS A 276 -40.69 33.40 -2.93
CA LYS A 276 -41.24 32.25 -2.17
C LYS A 276 -42.68 31.92 -2.63
N PRO A 277 -43.18 30.69 -2.44
CA PRO A 277 -44.25 30.43 -1.44
C PRO A 277 -43.92 29.18 -0.60
N ALA A 278 -44.13 29.14 0.72
CA ALA A 278 -45.35 29.13 1.53
C ALA A 278 -45.86 27.70 1.79
N ALA A 279 -46.08 27.45 3.08
CA ALA A 279 -46.39 26.17 3.71
C ALA A 279 -47.88 25.78 3.59
N GLY A 280 -48.14 24.49 3.73
CA GLY A 280 -49.44 23.85 4.00
C GLY A 280 -49.20 22.35 4.08
N GLU A 281 -49.12 21.78 5.28
CA GLU A 281 -50.20 21.16 6.06
C GLU A 281 -50.19 19.62 5.94
N LEU A 282 -50.21 18.97 7.11
CA LEU A 282 -50.29 17.53 7.32
C LEU A 282 -51.72 17.04 7.04
N PRO A 283 -51.87 15.79 6.56
CA PRO A 283 -52.53 14.79 7.40
C PRO A 283 -51.75 13.47 7.36
N GLY A 284 -51.68 12.68 8.41
CA GLY A 284 -52.82 11.97 8.95
C GLY A 284 -52.33 10.64 9.52
N ARG A 285 -52.98 10.24 10.59
CA ARG A 285 -52.65 9.22 11.58
C ARG A 285 -52.90 7.79 11.05
N MET A 286 -52.34 6.81 11.77
CA MET A 286 -52.73 5.38 11.84
C MET A 286 -52.12 4.45 10.77
N ARG A 287 -51.57 3.26 11.04
CA ARG A 287 -51.83 2.24 12.08
C ARG A 287 -50.56 1.48 12.46
N LYS A 288 -50.36 1.26 13.77
CA LYS A 288 -49.47 0.22 14.31
C LYS A 288 -49.93 -1.16 13.82
N ARG A 289 -49.08 -1.89 13.09
CA ARG A 289 -49.28 -3.32 12.83
C ARG A 289 -49.12 -4.08 14.14
N LYS A 290 -50.21 -4.71 14.58
CA LYS A 290 -50.24 -5.64 15.72
C LYS A 290 -49.26 -6.79 15.43
N SER A 291 -48.33 -7.02 16.36
CA SER A 291 -47.61 -8.28 16.49
C SER A 291 -48.62 -9.37 16.86
N SER A 292 -48.86 -10.32 15.97
CA SER A 292 -49.57 -11.56 16.29
C SER A 292 -48.71 -12.37 17.25
N LYS A 293 -49.11 -12.39 18.53
CA LYS A 293 -48.64 -13.39 19.50
C LYS A 293 -49.12 -14.76 19.01
N VAL A 294 -48.19 -15.58 18.54
CA VAL A 294 -48.41 -17.01 18.37
C VAL A 294 -48.60 -17.60 19.77
N SER A 295 -49.84 -17.96 20.07
CA SER A 295 -50.21 -18.70 21.28
C SER A 295 -49.68 -20.14 21.15
N LEU A 296 -48.55 -20.44 21.78
CA LEU A 296 -48.19 -21.84 22.04
C LEU A 296 -49.19 -22.40 23.05
N LYS A 297 -50.12 -23.23 22.57
CA LYS A 297 -50.91 -24.13 23.39
C LYS A 297 -49.97 -24.95 24.27
N ARG A 298 -49.89 -24.61 25.56
CA ARG A 298 -49.32 -25.49 26.60
C ARG A 298 -50.18 -26.76 26.62
N LYS A 299 -49.68 -27.86 26.05
CA LYS A 299 -50.23 -29.19 26.27
C LYS A 299 -50.13 -29.46 27.76
N ARG A 300 -51.29 -29.60 28.43
CA ARG A 300 -51.40 -30.11 29.80
C ARG A 300 -50.83 -31.53 29.81
N LEU A 301 -49.77 -31.74 30.60
CA LEU A 301 -49.33 -33.08 31.00
C LEU A 301 -50.33 -33.62 32.04
N PRO A 302 -50.71 -34.91 31.97
CA PRO A 302 -51.66 -35.50 32.88
C PRO A 302 -51.09 -35.56 34.31
N ARG A 303 -51.97 -35.25 35.26
CA ARG A 303 -51.75 -35.24 36.71
C ARG A 303 -51.54 -36.67 37.18
N TRP A 304 -50.32 -37.07 37.52
CA TRP A 304 -50.04 -38.38 38.09
C TRP A 304 -50.50 -38.38 39.55
N THR A 305 -51.63 -39.03 39.81
CA THR A 305 -52.14 -39.33 41.14
C THR A 305 -51.32 -40.49 41.71
N GLY A 306 -50.52 -40.21 42.75
CA GLY A 306 -49.92 -41.25 43.56
C GLY A 306 -50.98 -42.10 44.24
N LYS A 307 -50.78 -43.41 44.22
CA LYS A 307 -51.26 -44.32 45.25
C LYS A 307 -50.04 -45.04 45.81
N ALA A 308 -49.84 -44.81 47.10
CA ALA A 308 -48.96 -45.58 47.96
C ALA A 308 -49.65 -46.91 48.29
N THR A 309 -48.88 -47.99 48.17
CA THR A 309 -48.81 -49.17 49.05
C THR A 309 -47.60 -49.97 48.61
#